data_AF-A0A2K3JQR7-F1
#
_entry.id   AF-A0A2K3JQR7-F1
#
_cell.length_a   1.000
_cell.length_b   1.000
_cell.length_c   1.000
_cell.angle_alpha   90.00
_cell.angle_beta   90.00
_cell.angle_gamma   90.00
#
_symmetry.space_group_name_H-M   'P 1'
#
loop_
_entity.id
_entity.type
_entity.pdbx_description
1 polymer ?
#
loop_
_entity_poly.entity_id
_entity_poly.type
_entity_poly.pdbx_seq_one_letter_code
_entity_poly.pdbx_strand_id
1 'polypeptide(L)'
;VLLTPTHLAIVMEYAAGGELFERICSAGRFSEDEARFFFQQLISGVSYCHSMQICHRDLKLENTPLDGSTAPRVKICDFGYSKSSVLHSQPKSTVGTPAYIAPEVLTKREYDGKMV
;
A
#
# COMPACT_ATOMS: atom_id res chain seq x y z
N VAL A 1 3.65 -20.46 -1.14
CA VAL A 1 2.34 -20.54 -0.46
C VAL A 1 2.18 -21.94 0.09
N LEU A 2 1.81 -22.08 1.36
CA LEU A 2 1.52 -23.34 2.03
C LEU A 2 0.04 -23.37 2.38
N LEU A 3 -0.65 -24.43 1.97
CA LEU A 3 -2.08 -24.59 2.19
C LEU A 3 -2.34 -25.88 2.95
N THR A 4 -3.14 -25.79 4.00
CA THR A 4 -3.73 -26.92 4.72
C THR A 4 -5.25 -26.80 4.66
N PRO A 5 -6.03 -27.82 5.07
CA PRO A 5 -7.49 -27.72 5.08
C PRO A 5 -8.04 -26.55 5.91
N THR A 6 -7.25 -26.04 6.87
CA THR A 6 -7.70 -25.00 7.82
C THR A 6 -6.89 -23.70 7.74
N HIS A 7 -5.73 -23.67 7.07
CA HIS A 7 -4.84 -22.52 7.07
C HIS A 7 -4.22 -22.25 5.70
N LEU A 8 -4.13 -20.97 5.37
CA LEU A 8 -3.33 -20.43 4.28
C LEU A 8 -2.13 -19.68 4.88
N ALA A 9 -0.92 -20.04 4.46
CA ALA A 9 0.31 -19.35 4.82
C ALA A 9 1.05 -18.87 3.58
N ILE A 10 1.40 -17.58 3.56
CA ILE A 10 2.15 -16.95 2.49
C ILE A 10 3.54 -16.59 3.03
N VAL A 11 4.57 -17.23 2.47
CA VAL A 11 5.97 -16.91 2.79
C VAL A 11 6.38 -15.74 1.93
N MET A 12 6.89 -14.68 2.56
CA MET A 12 7.30 -13.42 1.92
C MET A 12 8.70 -13.02 2.40
N GLU A 13 9.29 -12.01 1.75
CA GLU A 13 10.52 -11.41 2.26
C GLU A 13 10.31 -10.77 3.64
N TYR A 14 11.34 -10.83 4.48
CA TYR A 14 11.33 -10.19 5.80
C TYR A 14 11.84 -8.75 5.70
N ALA A 15 11.06 -7.81 6.22
CA ALA A 15 11.40 -6.39 6.29
C ALA A 15 11.78 -6.01 7.73
N ALA A 16 13.07 -5.90 8.01
CA ALA A 16 13.61 -5.76 9.37
C ALA A 16 13.60 -4.32 9.92
N GLY A 17 13.29 -3.33 9.08
CA GLY A 17 13.44 -1.90 9.37
C GLY A 17 12.25 -1.24 10.06
N GLY A 18 11.27 -2.01 10.51
CA GLY A 18 10.04 -1.49 11.11
C GLY A 18 9.16 -0.73 10.10
N GLU A 19 8.25 0.09 10.61
CA GLU A 19 7.30 0.85 9.80
C GLU A 19 7.81 2.27 9.50
N LEU A 20 7.52 2.76 8.29
CA LEU A 20 7.84 4.13 7.91
C LEU A 20 7.15 5.15 8.83
N PHE A 21 5.92 4.86 9.29
CA PHE A 21 5.17 5.72 10.21
C PHE A 21 5.90 5.89 11.55
N GLU A 22 6.33 4.80 12.18
CA GLU A 22 7.09 4.86 13.44
C GLU A 22 8.38 5.67 13.30
N ARG A 23 9.04 5.58 12.14
CA ARG A 23 10.23 6.38 11.84
C ARG A 23 9.92 7.87 11.77
N ILE A 24 8.81 8.26 11.15
CA ILE A 24 8.34 9.66 11.11
C ILE A 24 8.04 10.15 12.52
N CYS A 25 7.28 9.37 13.30
CA CYS A 25 6.93 9.72 14.68
C CYS A 25 8.17 9.90 15.56
N SER A 26 9.14 8.99 15.44
CA SER A 26 10.39 9.04 16.21
C SER A 26 11.27 10.26 15.82
N ALA A 27 11.25 10.65 14.55
CA ALA A 27 11.94 11.85 14.07
C ALA A 27 11.17 13.15 14.36
N GLY A 28 9.89 13.06 14.73
CA GLY A 28 8.95 14.18 14.87
C GLY A 28 8.46 14.72 13.52
N ARG A 29 9.40 15.03 12.60
CA ARG A 29 9.12 15.35 11.20
C ARG A 29 10.33 15.00 10.33
N PHE A 30 10.08 14.67 9.08
CA PHE A 30 11.13 14.56 8.08
C PHE A 30 11.48 15.92 7.48
N SER A 31 12.75 16.07 7.09
CA SER A 31 13.13 17.11 6.14
C SER A 31 12.47 16.86 4.78
N GLU A 32 12.39 17.89 3.94
CA GLU A 32 11.82 17.74 2.60
C GLU A 32 12.61 16.71 1.75
N ASP A 33 13.94 16.66 1.94
CA ASP A 33 14.80 15.71 1.23
C ASP A 33 14.53 14.26 1.65
N GLU A 34 14.35 14.00 2.94
CA GLU A 34 13.99 12.68 3.45
C GLU A 34 12.57 12.27 3.00
N ALA A 35 11.61 13.20 3.11
CA ALA A 35 10.25 12.95 2.65
C ALA A 35 10.23 12.63 1.14
N ARG A 36 10.99 13.39 0.34
CA ARG A 36 11.13 13.16 -1.10
C ARG A 36 11.76 11.79 -1.40
N PHE A 37 12.78 11.39 -0.64
CA PHE A 37 13.44 10.08 -0.80
C PHE A 37 12.46 8.91 -0.63
N PHE A 38 11.62 8.92 0.40
CA PHE A 38 10.63 7.86 0.62
C PHE A 38 9.45 7.96 -0.35
N PHE A 39 8.98 9.18 -0.64
CA PHE A 39 7.84 9.38 -1.52
C PHE A 39 8.11 8.93 -2.96
N GLN A 40 9.32 9.19 -3.49
CA GLN A 40 9.70 8.70 -4.82
C GLN A 40 9.64 7.17 -4.92
N GLN A 41 10.06 6.46 -3.88
CA GLN A 41 9.99 5.00 -3.84
C GLN A 41 8.55 4.50 -3.83
N LEU A 42 7.68 5.15 -3.03
CA LEU A 42 6.23 4.84 -3.02
C LEU A 42 5.62 5.02 -4.41
N ILE A 43 5.83 6.18 -5.05
CA ILE A 43 5.28 6.45 -6.39
C ILE A 43 5.83 5.46 -7.43
N SER A 44 7.12 5.12 -7.36
CA SER A 44 7.72 4.12 -8.25
C SER A 44 7.06 2.75 -8.07
N GLY A 45 6.85 2.29 -6.84
CA GLY A 45 6.20 1.02 -6.55
C GLY A 45 4.72 0.99 -6.98
N VAL A 46 3.99 2.09 -6.78
CA VAL A 46 2.59 2.24 -7.23
C VAL A 46 2.50 2.24 -8.75
N SER A 47 3.38 2.99 -9.43
CA SER A 47 3.46 3.01 -10.89
C SER A 47 3.67 1.61 -11.47
N TYR A 48 4.53 0.80 -10.84
CA TYR A 48 4.71 -0.60 -11.20
C TYR A 48 3.43 -1.42 -10.99
N CYS A 49 2.72 -1.26 -9.88
CA CYS A 49 1.44 -1.95 -9.67
C CYS A 49 0.43 -1.60 -10.76
N HIS A 50 0.33 -0.31 -11.11
CA HIS A 50 -0.60 0.19 -12.12
C HIS A 50 -0.25 -0.32 -13.53
N SER A 51 1.04 -0.40 -13.88
CA SER A 51 1.47 -0.97 -15.16
C SER A 51 1.06 -2.45 -15.28
N MET A 52 1.05 -3.16 -14.15
CA MET A 52 0.58 -4.54 -14.02
C MET A 52 -0.96 -4.66 -13.91
N GLN A 53 -1.71 -3.58 -14.10
CA GLN A 53 -3.18 -3.53 -13.98
C GLN A 53 -3.70 -3.94 -12.59
N ILE A 54 -2.89 -3.72 -11.55
CA ILE A 54 -3.22 -3.97 -10.15
C ILE A 54 -3.40 -2.63 -9.45
N CYS A 55 -4.59 -2.37 -8.93
CA CYS A 55 -4.83 -1.24 -8.04
C CYS A 55 -4.75 -1.73 -6.58
N HIS A 56 -3.83 -1.16 -5.79
CA HIS A 56 -3.58 -1.58 -4.40
C HIS A 56 -4.78 -1.28 -3.47
N ARG A 57 -5.37 -0.09 -3.62
CA ARG A 57 -6.57 0.41 -2.92
C ARG A 57 -6.50 0.57 -1.40
N ASP A 58 -5.47 0.05 -0.72
CA ASP A 58 -5.26 0.28 0.71
C ASP A 58 -3.82 0.70 1.03
N LEU A 59 -3.30 1.69 0.29
CA LEU A 59 -2.00 2.28 0.60
C LEU A 59 -2.14 3.20 1.81
N LYS A 60 -1.62 2.75 2.95
CA LYS A 60 -1.50 3.53 4.18
C LYS A 60 -0.06 3.46 4.69
N LEU A 61 0.41 4.57 5.25
CA LEU A 61 1.76 4.65 5.83
C LEU A 61 1.95 3.68 7.01
N GLU A 62 0.86 3.32 7.68
CA GLU A 62 0.77 2.30 8.74
C GLU A 62 1.10 0.88 8.24
N ASN A 63 1.11 0.65 6.92
CA ASN A 63 1.40 -0.66 6.30
C ASN A 63 2.61 -0.62 5.36
N THR A 64 3.54 0.32 5.56
CA THR A 64 4.73 0.48 4.71
C THR A 64 6.01 0.09 5.46
N PRO A 65 6.39 -1.20 5.47
CA PRO A 65 7.61 -1.63 6.15
C PRO A 65 8.88 -1.22 5.39
N LEU A 66 9.99 -1.14 6.14
CA LEU A 66 11.32 -0.84 5.63
C LEU A 66 12.21 -2.09 5.68
N ASP A 67 13.13 -2.24 4.73
CA ASP A 67 13.99 -3.43 4.64
C ASP A 67 15.16 -3.48 5.65
N GLY A 68 15.35 -2.43 6.45
CA GLY A 68 16.39 -2.36 7.49
C GLY A 68 17.80 -2.09 6.96
N SER A 69 17.96 -1.80 5.67
CA SER A 69 19.26 -1.44 5.09
C SER A 69 19.71 -0.03 5.50
N THR A 70 20.99 0.30 5.25
CA THR A 70 21.58 1.62 5.53
C THR A 70 20.90 2.75 4.76
N ALA A 71 20.43 2.46 3.53
CA ALA A 71 19.58 3.31 2.72
C ALA A 71 18.20 2.63 2.58
N PRO A 72 17.32 2.81 3.58
CA PRO A 72 16.18 1.94 3.80
C PRO A 72 15.18 2.04 2.64
N ARG A 73 14.78 0.86 2.14
CA ARG A 73 13.82 0.77 1.04
C ARG A 73 12.41 0.56 1.55
N VAL A 74 11.48 1.30 0.94
CA VAL A 74 10.04 1.13 1.16
C VAL A 74 9.54 -0.16 0.53
N LYS A 75 8.78 -0.93 1.30
CA LYS A 75 8.08 -2.13 0.85
C LYS A 75 6.58 -1.87 0.83
N ILE A 76 5.96 -2.08 -0.31
CA ILE A 76 4.50 -2.07 -0.45
C ILE A 76 4.02 -3.49 -0.13
N CYS A 77 3.18 -3.62 0.90
CA CYS A 77 2.69 -4.89 1.41
C CYS A 77 1.16 -4.86 1.54
N ASP A 78 0.57 -6.05 1.72
CA ASP A 78 -0.87 -6.28 1.88
C ASP A 78 -1.74 -5.96 0.64
N PHE A 79 -1.60 -6.82 -0.36
CA PHE A 79 -2.44 -6.82 -1.56
C PHE A 79 -3.82 -7.49 -1.35
N GLY A 80 -4.24 -7.74 -0.10
CA GLY A 80 -5.48 -8.46 0.21
C GLY A 80 -6.75 -7.77 -0.31
N TYR A 81 -6.72 -6.45 -0.47
CA TYR A 81 -7.81 -5.63 -1.05
C TYR A 81 -7.56 -5.20 -2.49
N SER A 82 -6.43 -5.63 -3.08
CA SER A 82 -6.08 -5.27 -4.45
C SER A 82 -7.07 -5.89 -5.44
N LYS A 83 -7.42 -5.13 -6.48
CA LYS A 83 -8.26 -5.63 -7.57
C LYS A 83 -7.50 -5.59 -8.88
N SER A 84 -7.49 -6.71 -9.59
CA SER A 84 -7.11 -6.76 -10.99
C SER A 84 -8.29 -6.29 -11.83
N SER A 85 -8.07 -5.33 -12.74
CA SER A 85 -9.12 -4.88 -13.66
C SER A 85 -9.59 -5.97 -14.63
N VAL A 86 -8.89 -7.12 -14.68
CA VAL A 86 -9.26 -8.28 -15.48
C VAL A 86 -10.47 -9.04 -14.87
N LEU A 87 -10.69 -8.95 -13.56
CA LEU A 87 -11.65 -9.81 -12.83
C LEU A 87 -13.03 -9.17 -12.52
N HIS A 88 -13.37 -8.00 -13.06
CA HIS A 88 -14.73 -7.42 -13.05
C HIS A 88 -15.51 -7.50 -11.71
N SER A 89 -14.85 -7.39 -10.56
CA SER A 89 -15.58 -7.38 -9.29
C SER A 89 -16.06 -5.96 -8.96
N GLN A 90 -17.36 -5.70 -9.10
CA GLN A 90 -17.97 -4.47 -8.56
C GLN A 90 -17.84 -4.44 -7.02
N PRO A 91 -17.48 -3.31 -6.39
CA PRO A 91 -17.40 -3.21 -4.94
C PRO A 91 -18.80 -3.00 -4.32
N LYS A 92 -19.29 -3.96 -3.53
CA LYS A 92 -20.53 -3.84 -2.73
C LYS A 92 -20.30 -3.60 -1.24
N SER A 93 -19.06 -3.41 -0.78
CA SER A 93 -18.77 -3.19 0.64
C SER A 93 -17.80 -2.04 0.87
N THR A 94 -18.19 -1.13 1.76
CA THR A 94 -17.39 -0.06 2.33
C THR A 94 -16.45 -0.67 3.37
N VAL A 95 -15.16 -0.78 3.05
CA VAL A 95 -14.12 -1.15 4.01
C VAL A 95 -12.93 -0.22 3.77
N GLY A 96 -12.46 0.43 4.83
CA GLY A 96 -11.38 1.42 4.81
C GLY A 96 -11.46 2.36 6.03
N THR A 97 -10.30 2.89 6.45
CA THR A 97 -10.22 3.91 7.52
C THR A 97 -10.80 5.22 6.97
N PRO A 98 -11.80 5.86 7.62
CA PRO A 98 -12.53 7.00 7.07
C PRO A 98 -11.68 8.20 6.62
N ALA A 99 -10.48 8.37 7.19
CA ALA A 99 -9.57 9.46 6.90
C ALA A 99 -8.93 9.42 5.49
N TYR A 100 -8.97 8.27 4.80
CA TYR A 100 -8.32 8.06 3.50
C TYR A 100 -9.31 7.87 2.35
N ILE A 101 -10.60 8.13 2.60
CA ILE A 101 -11.65 7.92 1.61
C ILE A 101 -11.74 9.15 0.71
N ALA A 102 -11.44 8.98 -0.58
CA ALA A 102 -11.61 10.01 -1.58
C ALA A 102 -13.11 10.39 -1.74
N PRO A 103 -13.45 11.68 -1.95
CA PRO A 103 -14.82 12.20 -1.90
C PRO A 103 -15.78 11.55 -2.92
N GLU A 104 -15.27 11.01 -4.02
CA GLU A 104 -16.03 10.27 -5.04
C GLU A 104 -16.55 8.90 -4.54
N VAL A 105 -15.83 8.27 -3.61
CA VAL A 105 -16.25 7.00 -2.97
C VAL A 105 -17.40 7.24 -2.00
N LEU A 106 -17.42 8.40 -1.32
CA LEU A 106 -18.52 8.83 -0.46
C LEU A 106 -19.78 9.18 -1.25
N THR A 107 -19.65 9.53 -2.53
CA THR A 107 -20.75 9.94 -3.41
C THR A 107 -21.27 8.83 -4.34
N LYS A 108 -20.85 7.57 -4.15
CA LYS A 108 -21.26 6.40 -4.95
C LYS A 108 -21.05 6.55 -6.46
N ARG A 109 -20.09 7.39 -6.88
CA ARG A 109 -19.68 7.46 -8.29
C ARG A 109 -18.63 6.38 -8.57
N GLU A 110 -18.54 5.97 -9.84
CA GLU A 110 -17.56 4.97 -10.26
C GLU A 110 -16.15 5.49 -9.96
N TYR A 111 -15.40 4.71 -9.18
CA TYR A 111 -14.01 5.00 -8.82
C TYR A 111 -13.10 4.27 -9.79
N ASP A 112 -12.40 5.02 -10.65
CA ASP A 112 -11.29 4.52 -11.45
C ASP A 112 -9.97 4.87 -10.77
N GLY A 113 -9.43 3.93 -9.99
CA GLY A 113 -8.16 4.08 -9.29
C GLY A 113 -6.91 4.13 -10.20
N LYS A 114 -7.06 4.16 -11.53
CA LYS A 114 -5.95 4.31 -12.49
C LYS A 114 -5.58 5.76 -12.81
N MET A 115 -6.43 6.73 -12.47
CA MET A 115 -6.21 8.13 -12.85
C MET A 115 -5.52 8.99 -11.78
N VAL A 116 -4.99 8.37 -10.71
CA VAL A 116 -4.22 9.07 -9.67
C VAL A 116 -2.75 8.63 -9.71
#